data_AF-A0A563DAU4-F1
#
_entry.id   AF-A0A563DAU4-F1
#
_cell.length_a   1.000
_cell.length_b   1.000
_cell.length_c   1.000
_cell.angle_alpha   90.00
_cell.angle_beta   90.00
_cell.angle_gamma   90.00
#
_symmetry.space_group_name_H-M   'P 1'
#
loop_
_entity.id
_entity.type
_entity.pdbx_description
1 polymer ?
#
loop_
_entity_poly.entity_id
_entity_poly.type
_entity_poly.pdbx_seq_one_letter_code
_entity_poly.pdbx_strand_id
1 'polypeptide(L)'
;MRDYQKAQLRSYHNNICELNNLLGWKVKAGTELLLEKEKPSQEKLQEIEERQEEQKIQEFKEERESHEGSHFLVHGAKCICNKGSNLATLKVISNRYTPFNNNREGAYAATEEGVQFEEGSFCFGSCKLRKNDPCIFSPAGKWQKPYNYVKIYDMKTLTELSYLNCTQVGKITVHYHGQKIKIGFMHLQRADTETLNMILPGLELQEYMEEQDTDQYYI
;
A
#
# COMPACT_ATOMS: atom_id res chain seq x y z
N MET A 1 -42.39 -31.59 -14.88
CA MET A 1 -43.42 -30.60 -15.23
C MET A 1 -44.49 -30.41 -14.15
N ARG A 2 -45.06 -31.47 -13.56
CA ARG A 2 -46.14 -31.35 -12.55
C ARG A 2 -45.74 -30.64 -11.25
N ASP A 3 -44.52 -30.84 -10.77
CA ASP A 3 -44.06 -30.21 -9.51
C ASP A 3 -43.77 -28.70 -9.68
N TYR A 4 -43.34 -28.30 -10.88
CA TYR A 4 -43.13 -26.89 -11.23
C TYR A 4 -44.45 -26.12 -11.27
N GLN A 5 -45.49 -26.69 -11.86
CA GLN A 5 -46.83 -26.10 -11.83
C GLN A 5 -47.41 -26.04 -10.41
N LYS A 6 -47.18 -27.05 -9.56
CA LYS A 6 -47.59 -26.99 -8.15
C LYS A 6 -46.86 -25.91 -7.36
N ALA A 7 -45.57 -25.71 -7.61
CA ALA A 7 -44.79 -24.64 -6.98
C ALA A 7 -45.28 -23.25 -7.42
N GLN A 8 -45.56 -23.06 -8.71
CA GLN A 8 -46.13 -21.81 -9.22
C GLN A 8 -47.55 -21.55 -8.68
N LEU A 9 -48.40 -22.57 -8.61
CA LEU A 9 -49.74 -22.46 -8.01
C LEU A 9 -49.69 -22.13 -6.51
N ARG A 10 -48.76 -22.74 -5.75
CA ARG A 10 -48.55 -22.38 -4.34
C ARG A 10 -48.06 -20.94 -4.18
N SER A 11 -47.12 -20.51 -5.02
CA SER A 11 -46.61 -19.13 -5.01
C SER A 11 -47.71 -18.12 -5.35
N TYR A 12 -48.53 -18.41 -6.37
CA TYR A 12 -49.67 -17.58 -6.75
C TYR A 12 -50.72 -17.50 -5.64
N HIS A 13 -51.04 -18.64 -5.00
CA HIS A 13 -52.01 -18.69 -3.91
C HIS A 13 -51.52 -17.97 -2.65
N ASN A 14 -50.21 -17.94 -2.38
CA ASN A 14 -49.64 -17.19 -1.27
C ASN A 14 -49.59 -15.68 -1.54
N ASN A 15 -49.35 -15.26 -2.79
CA ASN A 15 -49.26 -13.85 -3.17
C ASN A 15 -50.63 -13.15 -3.30
N ILE A 16 -51.70 -13.89 -3.57
CA ILE A 16 -53.04 -13.33 -3.86
C ILE A 16 -54.06 -13.65 -2.76
N CYS A 17 -53.71 -14.45 -1.75
CA CYS A 17 -54.59 -14.65 -0.60
C CYS A 17 -54.69 -13.39 0.26
N GLU A 18 -55.92 -12.99 0.56
CA GLU A 18 -56.19 -11.99 1.60
C GLU A 18 -55.61 -12.43 2.95
N LEU A 19 -55.12 -11.47 3.74
CA LEU A 19 -54.42 -11.69 5.01
C LEU A 19 -55.17 -12.63 5.98
N ASN A 20 -56.51 -12.61 5.94
CA ASN A 20 -57.38 -13.46 6.75
C ASN A 20 -57.27 -14.95 6.42
N ASN A 21 -56.93 -15.31 5.18
CA ASN A 21 -56.70 -16.70 4.79
C ASN A 21 -55.33 -17.21 5.23
N LEU A 22 -54.32 -16.32 5.38
CA LEU A 22 -52.98 -16.66 5.87
C LEU A 22 -52.95 -16.86 7.39
N LEU A 23 -53.72 -16.07 8.14
CA LEU A 23 -53.78 -16.13 9.61
C LEU A 23 -54.92 -17.02 10.14
N GLY A 24 -55.92 -17.32 9.29
CA GLY A 24 -57.21 -17.89 9.69
C GLY A 24 -58.11 -16.88 10.40
N TRP A 25 -59.40 -17.20 10.57
CA TRP A 25 -60.37 -16.30 11.23
C TRP A 25 -60.10 -16.02 12.73
N LYS A 26 -59.13 -16.70 13.36
CA LYS A 26 -58.71 -16.47 14.74
C LYS A 26 -57.19 -16.35 14.82
N VAL A 27 -56.69 -15.16 15.17
CA VAL A 27 -55.27 -14.90 15.44
C VAL A 27 -54.83 -15.78 16.62
N LYS A 28 -53.84 -16.65 16.39
CA LYS A 28 -53.21 -17.45 17.44
C LYS A 28 -51.96 -16.75 17.96
N ALA A 29 -51.85 -16.61 19.28
CA ALA A 29 -50.66 -16.06 19.94
C ALA A 29 -49.42 -16.92 19.61
N GLY A 30 -48.33 -16.26 19.21
CA GLY A 30 -47.07 -16.89 18.80
C GLY A 30 -46.80 -16.95 17.29
N THR A 31 -47.67 -16.36 16.46
CA THR A 31 -47.43 -16.24 15.02
C THR A 31 -46.73 -14.91 14.72
N GLU A 32 -45.43 -14.91 14.47
CA GLU A 32 -44.69 -13.71 14.07
C GLU A 32 -44.79 -13.49 12.56
N LEU A 33 -45.30 -12.34 12.16
CA LEU A 33 -45.31 -11.90 10.76
C LEU A 33 -43.95 -11.30 10.41
N LEU A 34 -43.12 -12.07 9.71
CA LEU A 34 -41.86 -11.57 9.16
C LEU A 34 -42.17 -10.82 7.86
N LEU A 35 -42.23 -9.49 7.93
CA LEU A 35 -42.19 -8.65 6.73
C LEU A 35 -40.79 -8.85 6.11
N GLU A 36 -40.72 -9.35 4.87
CA GLU A 36 -39.51 -9.23 4.07
C GLU A 36 -39.20 -7.74 4.00
N LYS A 37 -38.15 -7.30 4.71
CA LYS A 37 -37.69 -5.90 4.66
C LYS A 37 -37.61 -5.51 3.19
N GLU A 38 -38.44 -4.55 2.79
CA GLU A 38 -38.54 -4.06 1.42
C GLU A 38 -37.13 -3.89 0.85
N LYS A 39 -36.85 -4.55 -0.29
CA LYS A 39 -35.55 -4.36 -0.97
C LYS A 39 -35.34 -2.86 -1.15
N PRO A 40 -34.15 -2.32 -0.78
CA PRO A 40 -33.91 -0.88 -0.86
C PRO A 40 -34.20 -0.38 -2.27
N SER A 41 -34.89 0.76 -2.37
CA SER A 41 -35.21 1.40 -3.65
C SER A 41 -33.94 1.72 -4.44
N GLN A 42 -34.04 1.78 -5.78
CA GLN A 42 -32.91 2.09 -6.65
C GLN A 42 -32.23 3.42 -6.28
N GLU A 43 -33.01 4.42 -5.86
CA GLU A 43 -32.50 5.71 -5.35
C GLU A 43 -31.66 5.53 -4.07
N LYS A 44 -32.10 4.69 -3.13
CA LYS A 44 -31.32 4.40 -1.91
C LYS A 44 -30.01 3.66 -2.21
N LEU A 45 -30.00 2.80 -3.23
CA LEU A 45 -28.78 2.12 -3.67
C LEU A 45 -27.80 3.12 -4.29
N GLN A 46 -28.28 4.05 -5.13
CA GLN A 46 -27.47 5.12 -5.72
C GLN A 46 -26.89 6.05 -4.64
N GLU A 47 -27.69 6.49 -3.67
CA GLU A 47 -27.21 7.32 -2.55
C GLU A 47 -26.13 6.61 -1.70
N ILE A 48 -26.22 5.28 -1.57
CA ILE A 48 -25.20 4.49 -0.86
C ILE A 48 -23.91 4.41 -1.68
N GLU A 49 -24.00 4.22 -2.99
CA GLU A 49 -22.84 4.17 -3.90
C GLU A 49 -22.11 5.51 -3.94
N GLU A 50 -22.84 6.63 -4.10
CA GLU A 50 -22.28 7.98 -4.09
C GLU A 50 -21.57 8.27 -2.76
N ARG A 51 -22.21 7.94 -1.63
CA ARG A 51 -21.60 8.12 -0.31
C ARG A 51 -20.34 7.26 -0.11
N GLN A 52 -20.32 6.05 -0.65
CA GLN A 52 -19.13 5.19 -0.63
C GLN A 52 -18.01 5.75 -1.51
N GLU A 53 -18.33 6.35 -2.65
CA GLU A 53 -17.36 6.97 -3.55
C GLU A 53 -16.76 8.24 -2.93
N GLU A 54 -17.58 9.09 -2.32
CA GLU A 54 -17.14 10.27 -1.57
C GLU A 54 -16.19 9.88 -0.41
N GLN A 55 -16.55 8.83 0.35
CA GLN A 55 -15.70 8.29 1.41
C GLN A 55 -14.34 7.83 0.89
N LYS A 56 -14.32 7.08 -0.23
CA LYS A 56 -13.06 6.63 -0.86
C LYS A 56 -12.19 7.79 -1.35
N ILE A 57 -12.81 8.86 -1.87
CA ILE A 57 -12.09 10.06 -2.31
C ILE A 57 -11.48 10.78 -1.11
N GLN A 58 -12.21 10.87 0.00
CA GLN A 58 -11.72 11.50 1.22
C GLN A 58 -10.56 10.71 1.83
N GLU A 59 -10.71 9.38 1.95
CA GLU A 59 -9.64 8.49 2.40
C GLU A 59 -8.37 8.60 1.52
N PHE A 60 -8.54 8.75 0.20
CA PHE A 60 -7.42 8.97 -0.73
C PHE A 60 -6.65 10.25 -0.47
N LYS A 61 -7.38 11.35 -0.23
CA LYS A 61 -6.76 12.65 0.06
C LYS A 61 -5.97 12.58 1.36
N GLU A 62 -6.59 12.05 2.42
CA GLU A 62 -5.95 11.92 3.74
C GLU A 62 -4.70 11.04 3.69
N GLU A 63 -4.71 9.94 2.94
CA GLU A 63 -3.54 9.09 2.80
C GLU A 63 -2.43 9.75 1.98
N ARG A 64 -2.79 10.46 0.90
CA ARG A 64 -1.82 11.23 0.12
C ARG A 64 -1.14 12.32 0.94
N GLU A 65 -1.91 13.07 1.70
CA GLU A 65 -1.40 14.11 2.61
C GLU A 65 -0.54 13.47 3.71
N SER A 66 -0.94 12.33 4.27
CA SER A 66 -0.15 11.63 5.28
C SER A 66 1.20 11.14 4.75
N HIS A 67 1.30 10.81 3.46
CA HIS A 67 2.53 10.31 2.83
C HIS A 67 3.28 11.39 2.03
N GLU A 68 2.82 12.65 2.08
CA GLU A 68 3.45 13.75 1.36
C GLU A 68 4.89 13.95 1.84
N GLY A 69 5.82 14.09 0.90
CA GLY A 69 7.25 14.23 1.17
C GLY A 69 7.98 12.94 1.58
N SER A 70 7.28 11.80 1.72
CA SER A 70 7.91 10.51 2.02
C SER A 70 8.38 9.80 0.76
N HIS A 71 9.56 9.19 0.81
CA HIS A 71 10.09 8.41 -0.32
C HIS A 71 9.56 6.97 -0.31
N PHE A 72 9.42 6.40 -1.51
CA PHE A 72 9.16 4.97 -1.67
C PHE A 72 10.41 4.15 -1.34
N LEU A 73 10.21 2.98 -0.74
CA LEU A 73 11.31 2.09 -0.42
C LEU A 73 11.72 1.26 -1.63
N VAL A 74 13.03 1.09 -1.79
CA VAL A 74 13.60 0.19 -2.79
C VAL A 74 14.49 -0.85 -2.15
N HIS A 75 14.87 -1.86 -2.92
CA HIS A 75 15.90 -2.83 -2.55
C HIS A 75 17.18 -2.12 -2.10
N GLY A 76 17.76 -2.60 -0.99
CA GLY A 76 18.90 -1.94 -0.34
C GLY A 76 18.52 -0.83 0.65
N ALA A 77 17.23 -0.61 0.92
CA ALA A 77 16.79 0.26 2.02
C ALA A 77 17.35 -0.23 3.37
N LYS A 78 17.74 0.70 4.24
CA LYS A 78 18.25 0.36 5.58
C LYS A 78 17.14 0.52 6.60
N CYS A 79 16.88 -0.53 7.36
CA CYS A 79 15.88 -0.57 8.43
C CYS A 79 16.57 -0.72 9.78
N ILE A 80 15.93 -0.20 10.82
CA ILE A 80 16.42 -0.27 12.20
C ILE A 80 15.31 -0.80 13.11
N CYS A 81 15.67 -1.71 14.01
CA CYS A 81 14.80 -2.17 15.08
C CYS A 81 15.04 -1.32 16.34
N ASN A 82 13.98 -0.83 16.98
CA ASN A 82 14.05 -0.06 18.23
C ASN A 82 14.75 -0.79 19.39
N LYS A 83 14.83 -2.13 19.35
CA LYS A 83 15.53 -2.97 20.33
C LYS A 83 16.82 -3.60 19.80
N GLY A 84 17.11 -3.41 18.52
CA GLY A 84 18.34 -3.88 17.86
C GLY A 84 19.48 -2.88 18.00
N SER A 85 20.70 -3.31 17.68
CA SER A 85 21.89 -2.46 17.66
C SER A 85 22.31 -2.05 16.25
N ASN A 86 22.05 -2.89 15.25
CA ASN A 86 22.54 -2.72 13.89
C ASN A 86 21.41 -2.37 12.92
N LEU A 87 21.81 -1.75 11.80
CA LEU A 87 20.93 -1.55 10.66
C LEU A 87 20.93 -2.82 9.79
N ALA A 88 19.75 -3.20 9.32
CA ALA A 88 19.53 -4.32 8.41
C ALA A 88 19.21 -3.82 7.01
N THR A 89 19.60 -4.56 5.98
CA THR A 89 19.39 -4.19 4.58
C THR A 89 18.20 -4.94 4.00
N LEU A 90 17.19 -4.21 3.55
CA LEU A 90 15.95 -4.78 3.02
C LEU A 90 16.18 -5.44 1.66
N LYS A 91 15.84 -6.72 1.56
CA LYS A 91 15.95 -7.52 0.34
C LYS A 91 14.58 -7.69 -0.30
N VAL A 92 14.35 -6.96 -1.39
CA VAL A 92 13.15 -7.11 -2.22
C VAL A 92 13.26 -8.36 -3.09
N ILE A 93 12.30 -9.28 -2.95
CA ILE A 93 12.18 -10.50 -3.75
C ILE A 93 10.84 -10.54 -4.50
N SER A 94 9.83 -9.83 -4.01
CA SER A 94 8.45 -9.82 -4.52
C SER A 94 8.33 -9.35 -5.96
N ASN A 95 9.25 -8.49 -6.44
CA ASN A 95 9.26 -7.99 -7.80
C ASN A 95 10.71 -7.80 -8.27
N ARG A 96 10.94 -8.02 -9.57
CA ARG A 96 12.24 -7.80 -10.22
C ARG A 96 12.15 -6.90 -11.47
N TYR A 97 10.98 -6.28 -11.70
CA TYR A 97 10.69 -5.58 -12.96
C TYR A 97 10.21 -4.14 -12.80
N THR A 98 9.87 -3.68 -11.59
CA THR A 98 9.32 -2.33 -11.37
C THR A 98 10.31 -1.50 -10.57
N PRO A 99 11.26 -0.81 -11.23
CA PRO A 99 12.14 0.12 -10.55
C PRO A 99 11.44 1.46 -10.31
N PHE A 100 11.44 1.95 -9.08
CA PHE A 100 11.11 3.36 -8.80
C PHE A 100 12.23 4.32 -9.22
N ASN A 101 13.42 3.78 -9.50
CA ASN A 101 14.60 4.55 -9.83
C ASN A 101 15.04 4.21 -11.26
N ASN A 102 14.95 5.19 -12.16
CA ASN A 102 15.12 5.01 -13.61
C ASN A 102 16.39 4.18 -13.93
N ASN A 103 16.21 3.04 -14.61
CA ASN A 103 17.26 2.25 -15.27
C ASN A 103 18.45 1.74 -14.44
N ARG A 104 18.24 1.24 -13.21
CA ARG A 104 19.29 0.44 -12.52
C ARG A 104 18.79 -0.95 -12.14
N GLU A 105 19.56 -1.96 -12.53
CA GLU A 105 19.46 -3.31 -11.96
C GLU A 105 19.54 -3.21 -10.44
N GLY A 106 18.58 -3.81 -9.74
CA GLY A 106 18.61 -3.90 -8.28
C GLY A 106 17.92 -2.76 -7.50
N ALA A 107 17.18 -1.85 -8.14
CA ALA A 107 16.36 -0.83 -7.45
C ALA A 107 14.86 -1.18 -7.40
N TYR A 108 14.56 -2.44 -7.06
CA TYR A 108 13.19 -2.95 -7.07
C TYR A 108 12.35 -2.35 -5.94
N ALA A 109 11.10 -2.00 -6.24
CA ALA A 109 10.17 -1.42 -5.30
C ALA A 109 9.75 -2.39 -4.18
N ALA A 110 9.88 -1.98 -2.92
CA ALA A 110 9.47 -2.82 -1.80
C ALA A 110 7.94 -2.84 -1.63
N THR A 111 7.40 -4.01 -1.31
CA THR A 111 5.96 -4.25 -1.13
C THR A 111 5.66 -4.74 0.29
N GLU A 112 4.38 -4.72 0.68
CA GLU A 112 3.94 -5.15 2.02
C GLU A 112 4.30 -6.59 2.42
N GLU A 113 4.59 -7.46 1.44
CA GLU A 113 5.00 -8.85 1.68
C GLU A 113 6.53 -9.01 1.80
N GLY A 114 7.29 -7.99 1.42
CA GLY A 114 8.75 -7.98 1.45
C GLY A 114 9.31 -7.87 2.86
N VAL A 115 9.38 -8.98 3.59
CA VAL A 115 9.89 -9.04 4.98
C VAL A 115 11.29 -9.65 5.10
N GLN A 116 12.01 -9.80 3.99
CA GLN A 116 13.33 -10.42 3.97
C GLN A 116 14.45 -9.38 4.03
N PHE A 117 15.53 -9.73 4.72
CA PHE A 117 16.74 -8.93 4.84
C PHE A 117 17.93 -9.68 4.27
N GLU A 118 18.95 -8.97 3.77
CA GLU A 118 20.13 -9.57 3.17
C GLU A 118 20.94 -10.39 4.17
N GLU A 119 21.01 -9.92 5.41
CA GLU A 119 21.72 -10.55 6.53
C GLU A 119 20.93 -11.73 7.13
N GLY A 120 19.75 -12.07 6.55
CA GLY A 120 18.92 -13.19 6.96
C GLY A 120 18.23 -12.98 8.30
N SER A 121 18.18 -14.03 9.13
CA SER A 121 17.47 -14.01 10.42
C SER A 121 18.22 -13.26 11.54
N PHE A 122 19.50 -12.93 11.35
CA PHE A 122 20.35 -12.27 12.36
C PHE A 122 20.65 -10.81 12.01
N CYS A 123 19.68 -10.11 11.40
CA CYS A 123 19.92 -8.85 10.72
C CYS A 123 20.07 -7.61 11.64
N PHE A 124 19.54 -7.63 12.87
CA PHE A 124 19.53 -6.45 13.75
C PHE A 124 20.60 -6.45 14.87
N GLY A 125 21.63 -7.28 14.75
CA GLY A 125 22.74 -7.33 15.73
C GLY A 125 22.31 -7.90 17.08
N SER A 126 22.51 -7.16 18.17
CA SER A 126 22.13 -7.59 19.54
C SER A 126 20.72 -7.09 19.92
N CYS A 127 19.95 -7.90 20.66
CA CYS A 127 18.58 -7.55 21.06
C CYS A 127 18.48 -7.25 22.57
N LYS A 128 18.03 -6.04 22.91
CA LYS A 128 17.81 -5.62 24.31
C LYS A 128 16.83 -6.53 25.06
N LEU A 129 15.83 -7.08 24.37
CA LEU A 129 14.84 -7.97 24.98
C LEU A 129 15.37 -9.39 25.26
N ARG A 130 16.51 -9.75 24.67
CA ARG A 130 17.18 -11.03 24.89
C ARG A 130 18.48 -10.86 25.66
N LYS A 131 18.54 -9.92 26.61
CA LYS A 131 19.74 -9.67 27.43
C LYS A 131 21.02 -9.45 26.58
N ASN A 132 20.89 -8.79 25.43
CA ASN A 132 21.97 -8.54 24.45
C ASN A 132 22.48 -9.75 23.68
N ASP A 133 21.78 -10.89 23.71
CA ASP A 133 22.00 -11.99 22.77
C ASP A 133 21.74 -11.55 21.31
N PRO A 134 22.28 -12.29 20.31
CA PRO A 134 21.99 -12.03 18.91
C PRO A 134 20.48 -11.99 18.63
N CYS A 135 20.06 -10.94 17.93
CA CYS A 135 18.68 -10.72 17.53
C CYS A 135 18.29 -11.80 16.52
N ILE A 136 17.26 -12.58 16.85
CA ILE A 136 16.61 -13.49 15.91
C ILE A 136 15.36 -12.78 15.42
N PHE A 137 15.46 -12.22 14.23
CA PHE A 137 14.36 -11.53 13.58
C PHE A 137 13.27 -12.52 13.20
N SER A 138 12.04 -12.19 13.61
CA SER A 138 10.84 -12.95 13.28
C SER A 138 9.71 -11.96 13.01
N PRO A 139 9.24 -11.83 11.76
CA PRO A 139 8.22 -10.85 11.39
C PRO A 139 6.86 -11.20 12.00
N ALA A 140 6.22 -10.21 12.63
CA ALA A 140 4.84 -10.30 13.10
C ALA A 140 3.87 -9.86 11.98
N GLY A 141 3.79 -10.67 10.93
CA GLY A 141 2.91 -10.44 9.78
C GLY A 141 3.52 -9.53 8.71
N LYS A 142 2.65 -8.73 8.06
CA LYS A 142 3.01 -7.80 6.98
C LYS A 142 3.38 -6.41 7.52
N TRP A 143 4.02 -5.62 6.66
CA TRP A 143 4.27 -4.20 6.94
C TRP A 143 2.98 -3.44 7.23
N GLN A 144 3.07 -2.50 8.16
CA GLN A 144 1.99 -1.62 8.59
C GLN A 144 2.17 -0.26 7.94
N LYS A 145 1.06 0.43 7.68
CA LYS A 145 1.00 1.69 6.91
C LYS A 145 1.72 1.62 5.55
N PRO A 146 1.45 0.59 4.71
CA PRO A 146 1.84 0.66 3.31
C PRO A 146 0.98 1.71 2.58
N TYR A 147 1.47 2.22 1.47
CA TYR A 147 0.72 3.13 0.61
C TYR A 147 -0.22 2.33 -0.30
N ASN A 148 -1.52 2.56 -0.16
CA ASN A 148 -2.59 1.75 -0.72
C ASN A 148 -2.78 1.94 -2.24
N TYR A 149 -2.42 3.11 -2.76
CA TYR A 149 -2.77 3.53 -4.12
C TYR A 149 -1.75 3.11 -5.17
N VAL A 150 -0.46 3.13 -4.84
CA VAL A 150 0.57 2.57 -5.72
C VAL A 150 0.73 1.09 -5.39
N LYS A 151 0.31 0.25 -6.33
CA LYS A 151 0.34 -1.21 -6.21
C LYS A 151 1.27 -1.82 -7.25
N ILE A 152 1.95 -2.88 -6.85
CA ILE A 152 2.81 -3.67 -7.73
C ILE A 152 2.39 -5.13 -7.57
N TYR A 153 1.89 -5.74 -8.65
CA TYR A 153 1.26 -7.07 -8.60
C TYR A 153 0.18 -7.17 -7.51
N ASP A 154 -0.72 -6.18 -7.45
CA ASP A 154 -1.76 -6.04 -6.43
C ASP A 154 -1.30 -5.89 -4.97
N MET A 155 0.01 -5.93 -4.72
CA MET A 155 0.59 -5.65 -3.42
C MET A 155 0.84 -4.16 -3.24
N LYS A 156 0.52 -3.65 -2.06
CA LYS A 156 0.74 -2.25 -1.69
C LYS A 156 2.23 -1.95 -1.53
N THR A 157 2.63 -0.73 -1.88
CA THR A 157 4.03 -0.31 -1.83
C THR A 157 4.41 0.31 -0.50
N LEU A 158 5.68 0.22 -0.13
CA LEU A 158 6.18 0.75 1.13
C LEU A 158 6.75 2.17 0.98
N THR A 159 6.58 2.97 2.02
CA THR A 159 7.21 4.29 2.17
C THR A 159 8.00 4.36 3.47
N GLU A 160 8.67 5.48 3.71
CA GLU A 160 9.43 5.74 4.95
C GLU A 160 8.59 5.68 6.23
N LEU A 161 7.27 5.91 6.12
CA LEU A 161 6.32 5.83 7.23
C LEU A 161 5.90 4.40 7.56
N SER A 162 6.12 3.47 6.63
CA SER A 162 5.79 2.07 6.83
C SER A 162 6.70 1.47 7.91
N TYR A 163 6.12 0.62 8.76
CA TYR A 163 6.86 -0.06 9.83
C TYR A 163 6.47 -1.53 9.93
N LEU A 164 7.40 -2.36 10.40
CA LEU A 164 7.18 -3.78 10.60
C LEU A 164 7.31 -4.10 12.08
N ASN A 165 6.46 -4.98 12.59
CA ASN A 165 6.58 -5.47 13.96
C ASN A 165 7.32 -6.81 13.96
N CYS A 166 8.13 -7.02 15.00
CA CYS A 166 8.75 -8.30 15.32
C CYS A 166 7.88 -9.02 16.36
N THR A 167 7.82 -10.35 16.30
CA THR A 167 7.07 -11.17 17.27
C THR A 167 7.51 -10.92 18.72
N GLN A 168 8.78 -10.54 18.90
CA GLN A 168 9.37 -10.17 20.18
C GLN A 168 9.10 -8.70 20.56
N VAL A 169 7.99 -8.08 20.13
CA VAL A 169 7.61 -6.69 20.47
C VAL A 169 8.61 -5.61 19.97
N GLY A 170 9.49 -5.97 19.03
CA GLY A 170 10.36 -5.02 18.34
C GLY A 170 9.59 -4.24 17.28
N LYS A 171 9.80 -2.93 17.16
CA LYS A 171 9.28 -2.11 16.05
C LYS A 171 10.44 -1.78 15.12
N ILE A 172 10.29 -2.16 13.86
CA ILE A 172 11.26 -1.94 12.78
C ILE A 172 10.76 -0.77 11.96
N THR A 173 11.58 0.27 11.87
CA THR A 173 11.30 1.47 11.08
C THR A 173 12.34 1.61 9.98
N VAL A 174 11.99 2.33 8.94
CA VAL A 174 12.92 2.68 7.87
C VAL A 174 13.87 3.78 8.39
N HIS A 175 15.16 3.63 8.14
CA HIS A 175 16.16 4.66 8.40
C HIS A 175 16.63 5.33 7.11
N TYR A 176 16.80 4.54 6.04
CA TYR A 176 17.18 5.04 4.72
C TYR A 176 16.38 4.34 3.64
N HIS A 177 15.73 5.10 2.75
CA HIS A 177 14.81 4.59 1.72
C HIS A 177 15.51 3.79 0.60
N GLY A 178 16.83 3.90 0.45
CA GLY A 178 17.62 3.13 -0.52
C GLY A 178 17.64 3.71 -1.95
N GLN A 179 16.85 4.75 -2.22
CA GLN A 179 16.84 5.39 -3.54
C GLN A 179 18.12 6.20 -3.75
N LYS A 180 18.64 6.19 -4.97
CA LYS A 180 19.84 6.93 -5.38
C LYS A 180 19.46 7.93 -6.45
N ILE A 181 19.57 9.23 -6.16
CA ILE A 181 19.29 10.27 -7.14
C ILE A 181 20.51 10.41 -8.04
N LYS A 182 20.33 10.30 -9.36
CA LYS A 182 21.33 10.74 -10.34
C LYS A 182 20.88 12.09 -10.89
N ILE A 183 21.71 13.11 -10.72
CA ILE A 183 21.50 14.39 -11.38
C ILE A 183 21.79 14.17 -12.87
N GLY A 184 20.77 14.33 -13.71
CA GLY A 184 20.91 14.28 -15.16
C GLY A 184 21.30 15.65 -15.70
N PHE A 185 21.79 15.67 -16.94
CA PHE A 185 22.17 16.91 -17.62
C PHE A 185 21.03 17.94 -17.67
N MET A 186 19.81 17.51 -17.99
CA MET A 186 18.64 18.40 -17.97
C MET A 186 18.37 19.05 -16.59
N HIS A 187 18.76 18.40 -15.49
CA HIS A 187 18.63 18.99 -14.16
C HIS A 187 19.70 20.06 -13.93
N LEU A 188 20.91 19.87 -14.47
CA LEU A 188 21.98 20.87 -14.43
C LEU A 188 21.64 22.09 -15.30
N GLN A 189 21.11 21.90 -16.50
CA GLN A 189 20.67 23.00 -17.38
C GLN A 189 19.59 23.88 -16.75
N ARG A 190 18.75 23.33 -15.87
CA ARG A 190 17.66 24.06 -15.21
C ARG A 190 18.06 24.64 -13.85
N ALA A 191 19.23 24.27 -13.34
CA ALA A 191 19.71 24.77 -12.07
C ALA A 191 20.28 26.18 -12.23
N ASP A 192 20.22 26.97 -11.17
CA ASP A 192 20.78 28.31 -11.17
C ASP A 192 22.32 28.25 -11.16
N THR A 193 22.93 28.78 -12.21
CA THR A 193 24.37 28.69 -12.46
C THR A 193 25.19 29.41 -11.40
N GLU A 194 24.72 30.57 -10.92
CA GLU A 194 25.41 31.33 -9.87
C GLU A 194 25.45 30.55 -8.56
N THR A 195 24.30 30.03 -8.12
CA THR A 195 24.21 29.21 -6.90
C THR A 195 25.07 27.95 -7.00
N LEU A 196 25.05 27.27 -8.15
CA LEU A 196 25.87 26.06 -8.32
C LEU A 196 27.38 26.36 -8.32
N ASN A 197 27.82 27.44 -8.95
CA ASN A 197 29.22 27.88 -8.93
C ASN A 197 29.71 28.22 -7.51
N MET A 198 28.84 28.76 -6.64
CA MET A 198 29.16 29.00 -5.24
C MET A 198 29.31 27.70 -4.42
N ILE A 199 28.46 26.70 -4.69
CA ILE A 199 28.46 25.42 -3.96
C ILE A 199 29.57 24.50 -4.46
N LEU A 200 29.92 24.58 -5.74
CA LEU A 200 30.88 23.70 -6.42
C LEU A 200 32.04 24.52 -7.03
N PRO A 201 32.87 25.21 -6.24
CA PRO A 201 33.93 26.09 -6.74
C PRO A 201 35.04 25.35 -7.52
N GLY A 202 35.08 24.02 -7.46
CA GLY A 202 36.01 23.17 -8.22
C GLY A 202 35.40 22.54 -9.48
N LEU A 203 34.15 22.88 -9.83
CA LEU A 203 33.49 22.42 -11.04
C LEU A 203 33.21 23.64 -11.93
N GLU A 204 33.92 23.76 -13.04
CA GLU A 204 33.62 24.79 -14.05
C GLU A 204 32.43 24.30 -14.89
N LEU A 205 31.21 24.71 -14.46
CA LEU A 205 29.97 24.21 -15.04
C LEU A 205 29.80 24.56 -16.51
N GLN A 206 30.35 25.69 -16.95
CA GLN A 206 30.35 26.09 -18.36
C GLN A 206 31.08 25.05 -19.23
N GLU A 207 32.32 24.70 -18.89
CA GLU A 207 33.12 23.70 -19.60
C GLU A 207 32.43 22.33 -19.60
N TYR A 208 31.91 21.91 -18.44
CA TYR A 208 31.17 20.64 -18.33
C TYR A 208 29.91 20.61 -19.20
N MET A 209 29.20 21.74 -19.32
CA MET A 209 28.00 21.83 -20.15
C MET A 209 28.33 21.82 -21.64
N GLU A 210 29.42 22.46 -22.04
CA GLU A 210 29.90 22.49 -23.43
C GLU A 210 30.38 21.11 -23.91
N GLU A 211 31.11 20.35 -23.08
CA GLU A 211 31.52 18.98 -23.40
C GLU A 211 30.30 18.07 -23.67
N GLN A 212 29.26 18.15 -22.84
CA GLN A 212 28.08 17.30 -22.98
C GLN A 212 27.17 17.66 -24.17
N ASP A 213 27.20 18.91 -24.65
CA ASP A 213 26.47 19.34 -25.85
C ASP A 213 27.17 18.84 -27.12
N THR A 214 28.51 18.80 -27.15
CA THR A 214 29.28 18.29 -28.30
C THR A 214 29.13 16.78 -28.53
N ASP A 215 28.94 16.00 -27.48
CA ASP A 215 28.70 14.55 -27.55
C ASP A 215 27.31 14.19 -28.11
N GLN A 216 26.34 15.11 -28.13
CA GLN A 216 25.02 14.87 -28.73
C GLN A 216 25.02 14.95 -30.27
N TYR A 217 26.08 15.47 -30.89
CA TYR A 217 26.20 15.58 -32.34
C TYR A 217 26.87 14.37 -33.02
N TYR A 218 27.33 13.38 -32.24
CA TYR A 218 27.98 12.15 -32.74
C TYR A 218 27.15 10.88 -32.47
N ILE A 219 25.83 10.95 -32.66
CA ILE A 219 24.93 9.78 -32.72
C ILE A 219 24.12 9.81 -34.02
#